data_AF-A0A9E6B7L4-F1
#
_entry.id   AF-A0A9E6B7L4-F1
#
_cell.length_a   1.000
_cell.length_b   1.000
_cell.length_c   1.000
_cell.angle_alpha   90.00
_cell.angle_beta   90.00
_cell.angle_gamma   90.00
#
_symmetry.space_group_name_H-M   'P 1'
#
loop_
_entity.id
_entity.type
_entity.pdbx_description
1 polymer ?
#
loop_
_entity_poly.entity_id
_entity_poly.type
_entity_poly.pdbx_seq_one_letter_code
_entity_poly.pdbx_strand_id
1 'polypeptide(L)'
;MGLGDIAAWQWVGAVVSAVLVGLSKAGFGTGAGLLAVPLMTVALGPETALPVMLLVLITGDVFSLLHYREQHDGRALAGLIPGLVVGVGGGWLALDWFLALPGGEVWMMRAIGCLSIAFVGIQCLRGLQERRLGTEAPAYRPRLWHGVAVGAAAGVSSTVAHAGGPLIALFLLPQKLPKKVLVGTMIKYFFLGNLVKLLPYAQSGLMTSRNGVLALILVPAVVVGTVLGVVLHARFSDRAFRAIVYVLALLAGLLLLARSGRPTAPPAPSEAPPGQASAVEVGDPFDRGLDAYRRADWPAAAEAFRQAARAAGARRDPALLNLGLALYRAGRLAAAEDVFGGLGQAPDPLVGAAALLNAGNCAYRTARWDEAMGRYARAVGVCAGVCAPGQQQAGLREVRARAEHNLALARRRVTHPPLPGPAGGTPQAHTGRGEGAALPGAEGGRDVRDVLTGSAAGSEPDGAEGTRDLSAVLAAVARRDTGPVLARSQPPAVGGRRW
;
A
#
# COMPACT_ATOMS: atom_id res chain seq x y z
N MET A 1 17.18 6.17 6.54
CA MET A 1 16.89 7.35 7.39
C MET A 1 17.22 7.04 8.84
N GLY A 2 18.15 7.77 9.46
CA GLY A 2 18.34 7.79 10.90
C GLY A 2 17.18 8.52 11.61
N LEU A 3 17.12 8.45 12.95
CA LEU A 3 16.11 9.20 13.73
C LEU A 3 16.26 10.73 13.56
N GLY A 4 17.49 11.20 13.28
CA GLY A 4 17.80 12.61 13.00
C GLY A 4 17.31 13.11 11.65
N ASP A 5 16.85 12.24 10.75
CA ASP A 5 16.34 12.62 9.42
C ASP A 5 14.83 12.92 9.44
N ILE A 6 14.17 12.81 10.60
CA ILE A 6 12.73 13.07 10.75
C ILE A 6 12.53 14.55 11.03
N ALA A 7 11.91 15.26 10.09
CA ALA A 7 11.59 16.67 10.21
C ALA A 7 10.55 16.93 11.31
N ALA A 8 10.54 18.15 11.87
CA ALA A 8 9.64 18.52 12.96
C ALA A 8 8.15 18.28 12.65
N TRP A 9 7.71 18.56 11.42
CA TRP A 9 6.32 18.35 11.01
C TRP A 9 5.94 16.86 10.98
N GLN A 10 6.89 15.96 10.67
CA GLN A 10 6.68 14.52 10.68
C GLN A 10 6.51 14.02 12.12
N TRP A 11 7.29 14.54 13.05
CA TRP A 11 7.11 14.26 14.48
C TRP A 11 5.73 14.72 14.98
N VAL A 12 5.31 15.94 14.63
CA VAL A 12 3.97 16.44 14.99
C VAL A 12 2.88 15.51 14.44
N GLY A 13 2.95 15.14 13.17
CA GLY A 13 1.99 14.22 12.56
C GLY A 13 1.96 12.85 13.23
N ALA A 14 3.12 12.27 13.55
CA ALA A 14 3.24 10.99 14.24
C ALA A 14 2.68 11.04 15.67
N VAL A 15 2.96 12.11 16.42
CA VAL A 15 2.44 12.33 17.78
C VAL A 15 0.93 12.49 17.75
N VAL A 16 0.38 13.34 16.88
CA VAL A 16 -1.07 13.53 16.74
C VAL A 16 -1.74 12.22 16.37
N SER A 17 -1.15 11.45 15.45
CA SER A 17 -1.65 10.11 15.11
C SER A 17 -1.67 9.17 16.31
N ALA A 18 -0.58 9.11 17.10
CA ALA A 18 -0.50 8.28 18.30
C ALA A 18 -1.54 8.67 19.36
N VAL A 19 -1.78 9.97 19.59
CA VAL A 19 -2.86 10.46 20.47
C VAL A 19 -4.23 10.00 19.97
N LEU A 20 -4.50 10.11 18.66
CA LEU A 20 -5.76 9.67 18.06
C LEU A 20 -5.97 8.15 18.20
N VAL A 21 -4.90 7.35 18.08
CA VAL A 21 -4.96 5.91 18.36
C VAL A 21 -5.34 5.67 19.82
N GLY A 22 -4.63 6.29 20.76
CA GLY A 22 -4.93 6.15 22.20
C GLY A 22 -6.38 6.50 22.51
N LEU A 23 -6.87 7.63 21.97
CA LEU A 23 -8.24 8.09 22.12
C LEU A 23 -9.25 7.07 21.59
N SER A 24 -8.99 6.48 20.41
CA SER A 24 -9.86 5.47 19.82
C SER A 24 -9.89 4.17 20.63
N LYS A 25 -8.74 3.75 21.17
CA LYS A 25 -8.60 2.52 21.97
C LYS A 25 -9.24 2.61 23.35
N ALA A 26 -9.49 3.81 23.86
CA ALA A 26 -10.09 4.05 25.17
C ALA A 26 -11.63 4.02 25.19
N GLY A 27 -12.27 3.52 24.14
CA GLY A 27 -13.71 3.26 24.12
C GLY A 27 -14.51 4.15 23.19
N PHE A 28 -13.93 4.96 22.30
CA PHE A 28 -14.69 5.74 21.32
C PHE A 28 -15.12 4.97 20.07
N GLY A 29 -14.85 3.67 20.01
CA GLY A 29 -14.93 2.94 18.75
C GLY A 29 -13.93 3.52 17.75
N THR A 30 -13.85 2.93 16.58
CA THR A 30 -12.82 3.17 15.57
C THR A 30 -12.77 4.55 14.92
N GLY A 31 -13.61 5.50 15.36
CA GLY A 31 -13.75 6.81 14.70
C GLY A 31 -12.49 7.66 14.72
N ALA A 32 -11.93 7.91 15.90
CA ALA A 32 -10.69 8.70 16.02
C ALA A 32 -9.49 8.01 15.34
N GLY A 33 -9.46 6.68 15.35
CA GLY A 33 -8.41 5.88 14.71
C GLY A 33 -8.44 5.91 13.18
N LEU A 34 -9.57 6.30 12.56
CA LEU A 34 -9.72 6.33 11.10
C LEU A 34 -8.77 7.33 10.43
N LEU A 35 -8.50 8.47 11.10
CA LEU A 35 -7.56 9.49 10.64
C LEU A 35 -6.11 9.21 11.09
N ALA A 36 -5.93 8.40 12.14
CA ALA A 36 -4.61 8.11 12.67
C ALA A 36 -3.71 7.42 11.63
N VAL A 37 -4.23 6.43 10.91
CA VAL A 37 -3.44 5.66 9.94
C VAL A 37 -2.99 6.53 8.74
N PRO A 38 -3.89 7.26 8.04
CA PRO A 38 -3.46 8.20 7.00
C PRO A 38 -2.46 9.24 7.49
N LEU A 39 -2.66 9.79 8.70
CA LEU A 39 -1.78 10.82 9.25
C LEU A 39 -0.38 10.28 9.56
N MET A 40 -0.28 9.08 10.13
CA MET A 40 1.01 8.41 10.36
C MET A 40 1.73 8.13 9.05
N THR A 41 1.00 7.67 8.02
CA THR A 41 1.54 7.40 6.69
C THR A 41 2.04 8.66 6.00
N VAL A 42 1.32 9.78 6.11
CA VAL A 42 1.78 11.08 5.59
C VAL A 42 3.03 11.55 6.32
N ALA A 43 3.10 11.35 7.63
CA ALA A 43 4.23 11.76 8.44
C ALA A 43 5.50 10.93 8.19
N LEU A 44 5.40 9.60 8.24
CA LEU A 44 6.57 8.71 8.27
C LEU A 44 6.77 7.88 7.00
N GLY A 45 5.84 7.96 6.04
CA GLY A 45 5.78 7.06 4.90
C GLY A 45 5.23 5.67 5.27
N PRO A 46 4.61 4.93 4.34
CA PRO A 46 3.90 3.68 4.64
C PRO A 46 4.80 2.60 5.25
N GLU A 47 6.06 2.50 4.82
CA GLU A 47 7.02 1.49 5.31
C GLU A 47 7.38 1.66 6.79
N THR A 48 7.48 2.89 7.28
CA THR A 48 7.70 3.17 8.70
C THR A 48 6.36 3.22 9.44
N ALA A 49 5.33 3.80 8.83
CA ALA A 49 4.03 4.00 9.46
C ALA A 49 3.31 2.69 9.80
N LEU A 50 3.29 1.69 8.92
CA LEU A 50 2.62 0.41 9.17
C LEU A 50 3.16 -0.32 10.42
N PRO A 51 4.48 -0.60 10.53
CA PRO A 51 5.02 -1.27 11.72
C PRO A 51 4.93 -0.41 12.97
N VAL A 52 5.20 0.90 12.88
CA VAL A 52 5.07 1.82 14.02
C VAL A 52 3.61 1.88 14.50
N MET A 53 2.65 1.96 13.57
CA MET A 53 1.21 1.94 13.87
C MET A 53 0.80 0.65 14.55
N LEU A 54 1.30 -0.52 14.10
CA LEU A 54 1.00 -1.79 14.77
C LEU A 54 1.47 -1.77 16.23
N LEU A 55 2.70 -1.32 16.50
CA LEU A 55 3.25 -1.24 17.84
C LEU A 55 2.51 -0.21 18.72
N VAL A 56 2.15 0.93 18.14
CA VAL A 56 1.33 1.97 18.77
C VAL A 56 -0.08 1.45 19.10
N LEU A 57 -0.70 0.68 18.19
CA LEU A 57 -1.98 0.02 18.40
C LEU A 57 -1.91 -1.01 19.54
N ILE A 58 -0.87 -1.84 19.57
CA ILE A 58 -0.64 -2.81 20.65
C ILE A 58 -0.45 -2.08 21.99
N THR A 59 0.32 -1.00 22.01
CA THR A 59 0.53 -0.18 23.20
C THR A 59 -0.81 0.37 23.72
N GLY A 60 -1.62 0.96 22.85
CA GLY A 60 -2.95 1.45 23.22
C GLY A 60 -3.87 0.33 23.69
N ASP A 61 -3.81 -0.85 23.07
CA ASP A 61 -4.54 -2.04 23.50
C ASP A 61 -4.12 -2.49 24.91
N VAL A 62 -2.82 -2.49 25.24
CA VAL A 62 -2.31 -2.85 26.56
C VAL A 62 -2.86 -1.91 27.64
N PHE A 63 -2.74 -0.59 27.44
CA PHE A 63 -3.25 0.37 28.43
C PHE A 63 -4.77 0.28 28.60
N SER A 64 -5.51 0.11 27.50
CA SER A 64 -6.95 -0.11 27.57
C SER A 64 -7.32 -1.44 28.22
N LEU A 65 -6.53 -2.50 27.99
CA LEU A 65 -6.75 -3.81 28.61
C LEU A 65 -6.55 -3.73 30.12
N LEU A 66 -5.53 -3.01 30.60
CA LEU A 66 -5.32 -2.81 32.04
C LEU A 66 -6.56 -2.18 32.72
N HIS A 67 -7.24 -1.26 32.03
CA HIS A 67 -8.45 -0.61 32.54
C HIS A 67 -9.71 -1.48 32.43
N TYR A 68 -9.88 -2.26 31.34
CA TYR A 68 -11.09 -3.04 31.04
C TYR A 68 -10.95 -4.56 31.18
N ARG A 69 -9.87 -5.08 31.80
CA ARG A 69 -9.46 -6.51 31.79
C ARG A 69 -10.56 -7.53 32.17
N GLU A 70 -11.43 -7.18 33.11
CA GLU A 70 -12.49 -8.08 33.61
C GLU A 70 -13.79 -7.98 32.80
N GLN A 71 -13.97 -6.93 31.99
CA GLN A 71 -15.26 -6.55 31.41
C GLN A 71 -15.38 -7.03 29.96
N HIS A 72 -15.74 -8.29 29.73
CA HIS A 72 -15.82 -8.86 28.38
C HIS A 72 -16.82 -10.00 28.25
N ASP A 73 -17.28 -10.25 27.02
CA ASP A 73 -18.13 -11.40 26.68
C ASP A 73 -17.28 -12.52 26.06
N GLY A 74 -17.02 -13.57 26.85
CA GLY A 74 -16.19 -14.70 26.41
C GLY A 74 -16.82 -15.51 25.27
N ARG A 75 -18.15 -15.57 25.17
CA ARG A 75 -18.85 -16.32 24.12
C ARG A 75 -18.74 -15.62 22.77
N ALA A 76 -18.84 -14.29 22.76
CA ALA A 76 -18.60 -13.48 21.59
C ALA A 76 -17.14 -13.64 21.11
N LEU A 77 -16.16 -13.59 22.02
CA LEU A 77 -14.75 -13.82 21.68
C LEU A 77 -14.51 -15.24 21.13
N ALA A 78 -15.09 -16.28 21.73
CA ALA A 78 -14.95 -17.65 21.25
C ALA A 78 -15.45 -17.83 19.80
N GLY A 79 -16.48 -17.07 19.40
CA GLY A 79 -16.91 -17.01 18.00
C GLY A 79 -15.99 -16.17 17.11
N LEU A 80 -15.53 -15.01 17.60
CA LEU A 80 -14.76 -14.04 16.80
C LEU A 80 -13.30 -14.44 16.58
N ILE A 81 -12.63 -15.03 17.58
CA ILE A 81 -11.18 -15.31 17.56
C ILE A 81 -10.76 -16.31 16.47
N PRO A 82 -11.45 -17.45 16.25
CA PRO A 82 -11.08 -18.36 15.17
C PRO A 82 -11.16 -17.67 13.81
N GLY A 83 -12.24 -16.89 13.60
CA GLY A 83 -12.40 -16.06 12.41
C GLY A 83 -11.28 -15.04 12.26
N LEU A 84 -10.92 -14.33 13.33
CA LEU A 84 -9.82 -13.37 13.35
C LEU A 84 -8.50 -13.97 12.88
N VAL A 85 -8.12 -15.14 13.38
CA VAL A 85 -6.87 -15.80 12.99
C VAL A 85 -6.89 -16.13 11.49
N VAL A 86 -7.99 -16.72 11.02
CA VAL A 86 -8.18 -17.02 9.59
C VAL A 86 -8.19 -15.74 8.75
N GLY A 87 -8.82 -14.66 9.24
CA GLY A 87 -8.90 -13.38 8.54
C GLY A 87 -7.59 -12.62 8.51
N VAL A 88 -6.78 -12.67 9.58
CA VAL A 88 -5.43 -12.07 9.58
C VAL A 88 -4.50 -12.87 8.68
N GLY A 89 -4.52 -14.21 8.77
CA GLY A 89 -3.74 -15.07 7.87
C GLY A 89 -4.17 -14.91 6.41
N GLY A 90 -5.48 -14.91 6.15
CA GLY A 90 -6.05 -14.65 4.84
C GLY A 90 -5.75 -13.24 4.35
N GLY A 91 -5.82 -12.21 5.20
CA GLY A 91 -5.46 -10.85 4.87
C GLY A 91 -3.97 -10.68 4.56
N TRP A 92 -3.10 -11.43 5.25
CA TRP A 92 -1.66 -11.47 4.98
C TRP A 92 -1.36 -12.15 3.64
N LEU A 93 -1.93 -13.35 3.39
CA LEU A 93 -1.75 -14.08 2.12
C LEU A 93 -2.40 -13.36 0.94
N ALA A 94 -3.56 -12.75 1.18
CA ALA A 94 -4.28 -11.96 0.18
C ALA A 94 -3.61 -10.62 -0.05
N LEU A 95 -2.76 -10.08 0.85
CA LEU A 95 -2.13 -8.78 0.61
C LEU A 95 -1.37 -8.79 -0.72
N ASP A 96 -0.58 -9.83 -0.98
CA ASP A 96 0.18 -9.98 -2.22
C ASP A 96 -0.70 -10.32 -3.43
N TRP A 97 -1.70 -11.19 -3.27
CA TRP A 97 -2.60 -11.61 -4.37
C TRP A 97 -3.62 -10.53 -4.76
N PHE A 98 -4.12 -9.80 -3.77
CA PHE A 98 -5.21 -8.83 -3.91
C PHE A 98 -4.69 -7.45 -4.36
N LEU A 99 -3.46 -7.08 -3.99
CA LEU A 99 -2.74 -5.95 -4.60
C LEU A 99 -2.33 -6.24 -6.05
N ALA A 100 -2.20 -7.51 -6.45
CA ALA A 100 -1.91 -7.91 -7.82
C ALA A 100 -3.14 -7.89 -8.75
N LEU A 101 -4.36 -7.92 -8.19
CA LEU A 101 -5.60 -7.80 -8.96
C LEU A 101 -5.87 -6.34 -9.36
N PRO A 102 -6.22 -6.08 -10.64
CA PRO A 102 -6.69 -4.76 -11.06
C PRO A 102 -7.91 -4.33 -10.22
N GLY A 103 -7.74 -3.30 -9.38
CA GLY A 103 -8.82 -2.77 -8.56
C GLY A 103 -9.19 -3.59 -7.32
N GLY A 104 -8.35 -4.52 -6.85
CA GLY A 104 -8.60 -5.27 -5.62
C GLY A 104 -8.92 -4.36 -4.43
N GLU A 105 -8.07 -3.37 -4.16
CA GLU A 105 -8.28 -2.35 -3.11
C GLU A 105 -9.68 -1.72 -3.17
N VAL A 106 -10.16 -1.38 -4.37
CA VAL A 106 -11.49 -0.81 -4.60
C VAL A 106 -12.60 -1.78 -4.19
N TRP A 107 -12.50 -3.06 -4.55
CA TRP A 107 -13.47 -4.08 -4.19
C TRP A 107 -13.57 -4.31 -2.68
N MET A 108 -12.45 -4.28 -1.96
CA MET A 108 -12.46 -4.42 -0.51
C MET A 108 -13.02 -3.18 0.20
N MET A 109 -12.65 -1.98 -0.24
CA MET A 109 -13.26 -0.74 0.26
C MET A 109 -14.78 -0.75 0.03
N ARG A 110 -15.24 -1.22 -1.14
CA ARG A 110 -16.67 -1.41 -1.43
C ARG A 110 -17.32 -2.42 -0.49
N ALA A 111 -16.73 -3.60 -0.32
CA ALA A 111 -17.29 -4.64 0.55
C ALA A 111 -17.43 -4.16 2.01
N ILE A 112 -16.37 -3.56 2.56
CA ILE A 112 -16.38 -3.02 3.94
C ILE A 112 -17.36 -1.85 4.06
N GLY A 113 -17.38 -0.96 3.05
CA GLY A 113 -18.29 0.18 3.00
C GLY A 113 -19.75 -0.21 2.97
N CYS A 114 -20.13 -1.11 2.05
CA CYS A 114 -21.47 -1.66 1.92
C CYS A 114 -21.91 -2.38 3.19
N LEU A 115 -21.04 -3.21 3.78
CA LEU A 115 -21.37 -3.94 5.02
C LEU A 115 -21.62 -2.98 6.20
N SER A 116 -20.86 -1.89 6.29
CA SER A 116 -21.03 -0.85 7.32
C SER A 116 -22.33 -0.07 7.14
N ILE A 117 -22.70 0.29 5.90
CA ILE A 117 -23.97 1.00 5.62
C ILE A 117 -25.18 0.09 5.82
N ALA A 118 -25.12 -1.15 5.30
CA ALA A 118 -26.18 -2.14 5.46
C ALA A 118 -26.50 -2.36 6.94
N PHE A 119 -25.47 -2.41 7.79
CA PHE A 119 -25.65 -2.47 9.24
C PHE A 119 -26.43 -1.28 9.80
N VAL A 120 -25.99 -0.06 9.53
CA VAL A 120 -26.64 1.15 10.04
C VAL A 120 -28.08 1.22 9.55
N GLY A 121 -28.32 0.83 8.29
CA GLY A 121 -29.67 0.67 7.74
C GLY A 121 -30.51 -0.33 8.52
N ILE A 122 -30.02 -1.55 8.75
CA ILE A 122 -30.70 -2.59 9.54
C ILE A 122 -30.99 -2.09 10.96
N GLN A 123 -30.04 -1.41 11.60
CA GLN A 123 -30.22 -0.90 12.96
C GLN A 123 -31.18 0.27 13.04
N CYS A 124 -31.19 1.15 12.02
CA CYS A 124 -32.15 2.25 11.92
C CYS A 124 -33.56 1.71 11.69
N LEU A 125 -33.72 0.72 10.79
CA LEU A 125 -34.97 -0.01 10.56
C LEU A 125 -35.49 -0.67 11.85
N ARG A 126 -34.62 -1.36 12.60
CA ARG A 126 -34.97 -1.93 13.89
C ARG A 126 -35.38 -0.86 14.91
N GLY A 127 -34.62 0.23 15.02
CA GLY A 127 -34.97 1.34 15.91
C GLY A 127 -36.27 2.05 15.54
N LEU A 128 -36.59 2.15 14.24
CA LEU A 128 -37.87 2.65 13.74
C LEU A 128 -39.01 1.69 14.06
N GLN A 129 -38.80 0.38 13.91
CA GLN A 129 -39.76 -0.66 14.29
C GLN A 129 -40.03 -0.66 15.79
N GLU A 130 -38.99 -0.57 16.63
CA GLU A 130 -39.11 -0.47 18.09
C GLU A 130 -39.95 0.75 18.51
N ARG A 131 -39.72 1.91 17.87
CA ARG A 131 -40.51 3.12 18.11
C ARG A 131 -41.95 3.01 17.64
N ARG A 132 -42.20 2.31 16.52
CA ARG A 132 -43.55 2.11 15.97
C ARG A 132 -44.37 1.07 16.74
N LEU A 133 -43.72 0.01 17.24
CA LEU A 133 -44.38 -1.11 17.90
C LEU A 133 -44.40 -0.98 19.43
N GLY A 134 -43.79 0.07 19.99
CA GLY A 134 -43.73 0.32 21.44
C GLY A 134 -43.01 -0.78 22.24
N THR A 135 -42.33 -1.69 21.56
CA THR A 135 -41.67 -2.86 22.14
C THR A 135 -40.20 -2.84 21.78
N GLU A 136 -39.32 -2.99 22.77
CA GLU A 136 -37.90 -3.12 22.52
C GLU A 136 -37.61 -4.43 21.79
N ALA A 137 -36.85 -4.38 20.69
CA ALA A 137 -36.49 -5.59 19.97
C ALA A 137 -35.57 -6.44 20.87
N PRO A 138 -35.73 -7.77 20.84
CA PRO A 138 -34.89 -8.64 21.63
C PRO A 138 -33.42 -8.51 21.22
N ALA A 139 -32.53 -8.63 22.21
CA ALA A 139 -31.09 -8.65 21.97
C ALA A 139 -30.74 -9.73 20.94
N TYR A 140 -29.92 -9.38 19.94
CA TYR A 140 -29.43 -10.35 18.96
C TYR A 140 -28.56 -11.39 19.67
N ARG A 141 -28.87 -12.68 19.47
CA ARG A 141 -28.11 -13.81 20.03
C ARG A 141 -27.41 -14.54 18.86
N PRO A 142 -26.13 -14.25 18.59
CA PRO A 142 -25.43 -14.87 17.46
C PRO A 142 -25.18 -16.36 17.71
N ARG A 143 -25.33 -17.17 16.64
CA ARG A 143 -24.67 -18.48 16.55
C ARG A 143 -23.16 -18.31 16.35
N LEU A 144 -22.36 -19.28 16.78
CA LEU A 144 -20.89 -19.23 16.73
C LEU A 144 -20.35 -18.88 15.33
N TRP A 145 -20.92 -19.46 14.27
CA TRP A 145 -20.47 -19.23 12.90
C TRP A 145 -20.62 -17.77 12.43
N HIS A 146 -21.61 -17.02 12.93
CA HIS A 146 -21.73 -15.59 12.63
C HIS A 146 -20.53 -14.83 13.18
N GLY A 147 -20.09 -15.19 14.39
CA GLY A 147 -18.87 -14.66 15.00
C GLY A 147 -17.64 -15.01 14.17
N VAL A 148 -17.54 -16.25 13.67
CA VAL A 148 -16.40 -16.66 12.83
C VAL A 148 -16.35 -15.86 11.52
N ALA A 149 -17.48 -15.72 10.83
CA ALA A 149 -17.57 -14.99 9.57
C ALA A 149 -17.23 -13.49 9.75
N VAL A 150 -17.81 -12.84 10.76
CA VAL A 150 -17.49 -11.44 11.07
C VAL A 150 -16.04 -11.31 11.52
N GLY A 151 -15.57 -12.21 12.38
CA GLY A 151 -14.20 -12.23 12.88
C GLY A 151 -13.19 -12.31 11.75
N ALA A 152 -13.47 -13.11 10.71
CA ALA A 152 -12.64 -13.21 9.50
C ALA A 152 -12.68 -11.93 8.67
N ALA A 153 -13.87 -11.40 8.36
CA ALA A 153 -14.00 -10.16 7.59
C ALA A 153 -13.31 -8.97 8.30
N ALA A 154 -13.49 -8.87 9.62
CA ALA A 154 -12.82 -7.89 10.46
C ALA A 154 -11.31 -8.11 10.54
N GLY A 155 -10.84 -9.36 10.58
CA GLY A 155 -9.42 -9.72 10.54
C GLY A 155 -8.73 -9.28 9.24
N VAL A 156 -9.37 -9.54 8.09
CA VAL A 156 -8.88 -9.09 6.77
C VAL A 156 -8.83 -7.56 6.72
N SER A 157 -9.95 -6.89 7.01
CA SER A 157 -10.04 -5.42 7.01
C SER A 157 -9.03 -4.77 7.96
N SER A 158 -8.83 -5.37 9.14
CA SER A 158 -7.86 -4.91 10.14
C SER A 158 -6.42 -5.08 9.68
N THR A 159 -6.13 -6.11 8.88
CA THR A 159 -4.77 -6.39 8.40
C THR A 159 -4.41 -5.50 7.23
N VAL A 160 -5.34 -5.27 6.29
CA VAL A 160 -5.06 -4.48 5.10
C VAL A 160 -5.19 -2.97 5.35
N ALA A 161 -6.20 -2.56 6.13
CA ALA A 161 -6.56 -1.14 6.27
C ALA A 161 -6.59 -0.66 7.73
N HIS A 162 -6.23 -1.50 8.70
CA HIS A 162 -6.43 -1.22 10.14
C HIS A 162 -7.89 -0.81 10.48
N ALA A 163 -8.85 -1.24 9.66
CA ALA A 163 -10.24 -0.78 9.68
C ALA A 163 -11.24 -1.88 10.11
N GLY A 164 -10.82 -2.79 11.00
CA GLY A 164 -11.67 -3.91 11.44
C GLY A 164 -12.76 -3.55 12.45
N GLY A 165 -12.64 -2.42 13.17
CA GLY A 165 -13.56 -2.14 14.28
C GLY A 165 -14.96 -1.66 13.96
N PRO A 166 -15.26 -1.03 12.79
CA PRO A 166 -16.64 -0.89 12.35
C PRO A 166 -17.36 -2.24 12.25
N LEU A 167 -16.68 -3.28 11.74
CA LEU A 167 -17.27 -4.61 11.56
C LEU A 167 -17.56 -5.31 12.89
N ILE A 168 -16.63 -5.20 13.85
CA ILE A 168 -16.83 -5.77 15.20
C ILE A 168 -17.89 -5.00 15.97
N ALA A 169 -17.90 -3.67 15.87
CA ALA A 169 -18.96 -2.84 16.45
C ALA A 169 -20.33 -3.24 15.87
N LEU A 170 -20.40 -3.47 14.56
CA LEU A 170 -21.58 -3.97 13.85
C LEU A 170 -22.09 -5.28 14.46
N PHE A 171 -21.20 -6.22 14.74
CA PHE A 171 -21.62 -7.50 15.30
C PHE A 171 -22.01 -7.45 16.78
N LEU A 172 -21.34 -6.63 17.59
CA LEU A 172 -21.54 -6.63 19.05
C LEU A 172 -22.64 -5.69 19.54
N LEU A 173 -22.88 -4.55 18.89
CA LEU A 173 -23.89 -3.57 19.32
C LEU A 173 -25.33 -4.15 19.38
N PRO A 174 -25.80 -4.94 18.39
CA PRO A 174 -27.16 -5.49 18.42
C PRO A 174 -27.37 -6.50 19.55
N GLN A 175 -26.31 -6.97 20.19
CA GLN A 175 -26.36 -7.93 21.30
C GLN A 175 -26.70 -7.24 22.65
N LYS A 176 -26.83 -5.90 22.66
CA LYS A 176 -27.19 -5.10 23.85
C LYS A 176 -26.28 -5.37 25.07
N LEU A 177 -25.00 -5.61 24.83
CA LEU A 177 -24.01 -5.81 25.89
C LEU A 177 -23.87 -4.53 26.75
N PRO A 178 -23.61 -4.67 28.07
CA PRO A 178 -23.24 -3.51 28.89
C PRO A 178 -22.05 -2.78 28.28
N LYS A 179 -22.04 -1.44 28.34
CA LYS A 179 -21.02 -0.59 27.70
C LYS A 179 -19.58 -1.03 27.95
N LYS A 180 -19.26 -1.32 29.22
CA LYS A 180 -17.91 -1.79 29.63
C LYS A 180 -17.58 -3.16 29.03
N VAL A 181 -18.56 -4.06 28.97
CA VAL A 181 -18.43 -5.40 28.37
C VAL A 181 -18.22 -5.32 26.86
N LEU A 182 -18.95 -4.44 26.17
CA LEU A 182 -18.75 -4.19 24.74
C LEU A 182 -17.33 -3.69 24.46
N VAL A 183 -16.90 -2.64 25.17
CA VAL A 183 -15.59 -2.03 24.99
C VAL A 183 -14.47 -3.02 25.30
N GLY A 184 -14.54 -3.74 26.42
CA GLY A 184 -13.52 -4.75 26.75
C GLY A 184 -13.51 -5.95 25.80
N THR A 185 -14.66 -6.35 25.25
CA THR A 185 -14.72 -7.37 24.18
C THR A 185 -14.00 -6.89 22.91
N MET A 186 -14.23 -5.64 22.50
CA MET A 186 -13.52 -5.05 21.35
C MET A 186 -12.02 -4.94 21.60
N ILE A 187 -11.59 -4.46 22.78
CA ILE A 187 -10.18 -4.36 23.16
C ILE A 187 -9.49 -5.72 23.07
N LYS A 188 -10.08 -6.77 23.66
CA LYS A 188 -9.52 -8.13 23.62
C LYS A 188 -9.41 -8.66 22.19
N TYR A 189 -10.44 -8.45 21.36
CA TYR A 189 -10.40 -8.84 19.96
C TYR A 189 -9.28 -8.14 19.19
N PHE A 190 -9.15 -6.82 19.32
CA PHE A 190 -8.12 -6.06 18.60
C PHE A 190 -6.72 -6.30 19.13
N PHE A 191 -6.55 -6.45 20.45
CA PHE A 191 -5.28 -6.81 21.06
C PHE A 191 -4.78 -8.15 20.50
N LEU A 192 -5.61 -9.19 20.55
CA LEU A 192 -5.25 -10.50 20.01
C LEU A 192 -5.00 -10.42 18.50
N GLY A 193 -5.81 -9.67 17.76
CA GLY A 193 -5.61 -9.48 16.32
C GLY A 193 -4.30 -8.81 15.98
N ASN A 194 -3.93 -7.77 16.74
CA ASN A 194 -2.67 -7.06 16.57
C ASN A 194 -1.47 -7.90 17.01
N LEU A 195 -1.60 -8.77 18.01
CA LEU A 195 -0.57 -9.76 18.34
C LEU A 195 -0.39 -10.79 17.22
N VAL A 196 -1.48 -11.32 16.66
CA VAL A 196 -1.41 -12.26 15.52
C VAL A 196 -0.72 -11.60 14.32
N LYS A 197 -0.90 -10.29 14.10
CA LYS A 197 -0.21 -9.53 13.05
C LYS A 197 1.29 -9.36 13.26
N LEU A 198 1.81 -9.52 14.49
CA LEU A 198 3.26 -9.44 14.72
C LEU A 198 4.01 -10.49 13.89
N LEU A 199 3.45 -11.69 13.75
CA LEU A 199 4.06 -12.76 12.96
C LEU A 199 4.24 -12.38 11.48
N PRO A 200 3.18 -12.00 10.73
CA PRO A 200 3.35 -11.57 9.35
C PRO A 200 4.21 -10.31 9.23
N TYR A 201 4.13 -9.35 10.17
CA TYR A 201 4.97 -8.15 10.12
C TYR A 201 6.46 -8.45 10.39
N ALA A 202 6.75 -9.41 11.25
CA ALA A 202 8.10 -9.91 11.49
C ALA A 202 8.63 -10.69 10.29
N GLN A 203 7.80 -11.55 9.69
CA GLN A 203 8.15 -12.30 8.46
C GLN A 203 8.36 -11.38 7.26
N SER A 204 7.64 -10.27 7.18
CA SER A 204 7.82 -9.22 6.16
C SER A 204 9.02 -8.30 6.41
N GLY A 205 9.77 -8.48 7.50
CA GLY A 205 10.95 -7.64 7.82
C GLY A 205 10.64 -6.20 8.23
N LEU A 206 9.37 -5.85 8.46
CA LEU A 206 8.94 -4.49 8.81
C LEU A 206 9.24 -4.15 10.29
N MET A 207 9.38 -5.17 11.14
CA MET A 207 9.75 -5.03 12.55
C MET A 207 11.26 -4.83 12.73
N THR A 208 11.72 -3.61 12.42
CA THR A 208 13.12 -3.21 12.65
C THR A 208 13.30 -2.56 14.03
N SER A 209 14.50 -2.63 14.59
CA SER A 209 14.84 -1.96 15.86
C SER A 209 14.55 -0.46 15.82
N ARG A 210 14.75 0.18 14.65
CA ARG A 210 14.42 1.59 14.42
C ARG A 210 12.93 1.86 14.61
N ASN A 211 12.07 1.04 14.00
CA ASN A 211 10.62 1.20 14.11
C ASN A 211 10.14 0.92 15.56
N GLY A 212 10.81 -0.01 16.25
CA GLY A 212 10.63 -0.24 17.69
C GLY A 212 10.92 0.99 18.53
N VAL A 213 12.07 1.64 18.32
CA VAL A 213 12.44 2.89 19.03
C VAL A 213 11.48 4.02 18.71
N LEU A 214 11.07 4.19 17.45
CA LEU A 214 10.07 5.19 17.07
C LEU A 214 8.74 4.96 17.79
N ALA A 215 8.25 3.73 17.80
CA ALA A 215 7.03 3.39 18.51
C ALA A 215 7.17 3.65 20.02
N LEU A 216 8.33 3.33 20.62
CA LEU A 216 8.61 3.58 22.03
C LEU A 216 8.57 5.08 22.37
N ILE A 217 9.14 5.94 21.52
CA ILE A 217 9.09 7.40 21.67
C ILE A 217 7.64 7.92 21.63
N LEU A 218 6.76 7.27 20.87
CA LEU A 218 5.35 7.65 20.76
C LEU A 218 4.47 7.12 21.91
N VAL A 219 4.97 6.23 22.77
CA VAL A 219 4.19 5.65 23.89
C VAL A 219 3.56 6.72 24.79
N PRO A 220 4.25 7.80 25.22
CA PRO A 220 3.63 8.85 26.03
C PRO A 220 2.42 9.51 25.35
N ALA A 221 2.49 9.72 24.03
CA ALA A 221 1.38 10.28 23.27
C ALA A 221 0.17 9.33 23.23
N VAL A 222 0.42 8.03 23.09
CA VAL A 222 -0.63 7.00 23.20
C VAL A 222 -1.28 7.03 24.57
N VAL A 223 -0.49 7.07 25.66
CA VAL A 223 -1.00 7.13 27.03
C VAL A 223 -1.88 8.35 27.24
N VAL A 224 -1.45 9.53 26.80
CA VAL A 224 -2.25 10.77 26.88
C VAL A 224 -3.58 10.60 26.14
N GLY A 225 -3.54 10.06 24.92
CA GLY A 225 -4.74 9.77 24.14
C GLY A 225 -5.68 8.79 24.86
N THR A 226 -5.13 7.72 25.43
CA THR A 226 -5.92 6.70 26.15
C THR A 226 -6.56 7.28 27.40
N VAL A 227 -5.83 8.04 28.22
CA VAL A 227 -6.38 8.71 29.41
C VAL A 227 -7.50 9.67 29.00
N LEU A 228 -7.28 10.50 27.98
CA LEU A 228 -8.28 11.44 27.48
C LEU A 228 -9.54 10.70 27.03
N GLY A 229 -9.39 9.57 26.33
CA GLY A 229 -10.51 8.77 25.90
C GLY A 229 -11.25 8.08 27.04
N VAL A 230 -10.56 7.60 28.09
CA VAL A 230 -11.23 7.00 29.26
C VAL A 230 -12.09 8.06 29.97
N VAL A 231 -11.53 9.25 30.17
CA VAL A 231 -12.22 10.38 30.83
C VAL A 231 -13.44 10.80 30.01
N LEU A 232 -13.29 10.97 28.70
CA LEU A 232 -14.40 11.36 27.83
C LEU A 232 -15.46 10.24 27.79
N HIS A 233 -15.05 8.98 27.66
CA HIS A 233 -15.97 7.84 27.61
C HIS A 233 -16.81 7.72 28.89
N ALA A 234 -16.25 8.02 30.06
CA ALA A 234 -16.99 8.04 31.33
C ALA A 234 -18.11 9.10 31.36
N ARG A 235 -17.98 10.19 30.59
CA ARG A 235 -18.98 11.27 30.54
C ARG A 235 -20.12 11.02 29.56
N PHE A 236 -19.99 10.08 28.62
CA PHE A 236 -21.05 9.78 27.64
C PHE A 236 -22.08 8.78 28.17
N SER A 237 -23.37 9.10 28.02
CA SER A 237 -24.48 8.17 28.28
C SER A 237 -24.48 7.00 27.29
N ASP A 238 -25.07 5.87 27.67
CA ASP A 238 -25.20 4.68 26.81
C ASP A 238 -25.89 4.98 25.47
N ARG A 239 -26.84 5.92 25.47
CA ARG A 239 -27.55 6.37 24.26
C ARG A 239 -26.62 7.17 23.33
N ALA A 240 -25.83 8.09 23.90
CA ALA A 240 -24.86 8.87 23.14
C ALA A 240 -23.75 7.98 22.59
N PHE A 241 -23.27 7.03 23.39
CA PHE A 241 -22.26 6.06 22.98
C PHE A 241 -22.73 5.21 21.79
N ARG A 242 -23.94 4.62 21.86
CA ARG A 242 -24.51 3.88 20.73
C ARG A 242 -24.66 4.76 19.49
N ALA A 243 -25.14 6.00 19.64
CA ALA A 243 -25.30 6.93 18.53
C ALA A 243 -23.96 7.29 17.87
N ILE A 244 -22.91 7.57 18.66
CA ILE A 244 -21.57 7.86 18.17
C ILE A 244 -21.04 6.69 17.35
N VAL A 245 -21.16 5.45 17.85
CA VAL A 245 -20.66 4.28 17.11
C VAL A 245 -21.41 4.08 15.80
N TYR A 246 -22.74 4.29 15.76
CA TYR A 246 -23.51 4.21 14.51
C TYR A 246 -23.13 5.31 13.52
N VAL A 247 -22.96 6.55 13.96
CA VAL A 247 -22.53 7.67 13.12
C VAL A 247 -21.14 7.41 12.55
N LEU A 248 -20.20 6.94 13.39
CA LEU A 248 -18.85 6.62 12.95
C LEU A 248 -18.81 5.44 11.96
N ALA A 249 -19.61 4.40 12.19
CA ALA A 249 -19.74 3.28 11.26
C ALA A 249 -20.34 3.73 9.92
N LEU A 250 -21.35 4.61 9.94
CA LEU A 250 -21.97 5.17 8.75
C LEU A 250 -20.97 6.04 7.97
N LEU A 251 -20.31 6.98 8.65
CA LEU A 251 -19.32 7.88 8.03
C LEU A 251 -18.14 7.10 7.46
N ALA A 252 -17.63 6.09 8.18
CA ALA A 252 -16.58 5.22 7.67
C ALA A 252 -17.07 4.45 6.44
N GLY A 253 -18.28 3.90 6.47
CA GLY A 253 -18.88 3.20 5.33
C GLY A 253 -19.02 4.09 4.09
N LEU A 254 -19.57 5.30 4.27
CA LEU A 254 -19.73 6.30 3.22
C LEU A 254 -18.37 6.78 2.67
N LEU A 255 -17.40 7.03 3.55
CA LEU A 255 -16.05 7.44 3.15
C LEU A 255 -15.35 6.36 2.33
N LEU A 256 -15.48 5.09 2.74
CA LEU A 256 -14.91 3.96 2.00
C LEU A 256 -15.59 3.80 0.63
N LEU A 257 -16.92 3.94 0.54
CA LEU A 257 -17.61 3.92 -0.75
C LEU A 257 -17.22 5.11 -1.63
N ALA A 258 -17.16 6.33 -1.07
CA ALA A 258 -16.76 7.52 -1.81
C ALA A 258 -15.33 7.41 -2.35
N ARG A 259 -14.41 6.86 -1.54
CA ARG A 259 -13.01 6.62 -1.95
C ARG A 259 -12.90 5.50 -3.00
N SER A 260 -13.80 4.52 -2.96
CA SER A 260 -13.88 3.42 -3.95
C SER A 260 -14.59 3.79 -5.26
N GLY A 261 -15.42 4.84 -5.23
CA GLY A 261 -16.19 5.33 -6.38
C GLY A 261 -15.44 6.37 -7.19
N ARG A 262 -14.46 7.04 -6.58
CA ARG A 262 -13.43 7.74 -7.34
C ARG A 262 -12.67 6.68 -8.11
N PRO A 263 -12.68 6.64 -9.45
CA PRO A 263 -11.50 6.09 -10.13
C PRO A 263 -10.31 6.73 -9.44
N THR A 264 -9.20 6.03 -9.29
CA THR A 264 -7.91 6.71 -9.16
C THR A 264 -7.69 7.45 -10.48
N ALA A 265 -8.52 8.46 -10.75
CA ALA A 265 -8.24 9.49 -11.69
C ALA A 265 -6.92 10.07 -11.19
N PRO A 266 -5.95 10.30 -12.09
CA PRO A 266 -4.87 11.20 -11.77
C PRO A 266 -5.48 12.43 -11.09
N PRO A 267 -4.87 12.96 -10.00
CA PRO A 267 -5.42 14.13 -9.31
C PRO A 267 -5.78 15.16 -10.38
N ALA A 268 -7.06 15.61 -10.37
CA ALA A 268 -7.50 16.64 -11.30
C ALA A 268 -6.48 17.78 -11.25
N PRO A 269 -6.04 18.31 -12.41
CA PRO A 269 -5.13 19.44 -12.41
C PRO A 269 -5.74 20.48 -11.47
N SER A 270 -4.99 20.93 -10.46
CA SER A 270 -5.42 22.08 -9.68
C SER A 270 -5.70 23.17 -10.70
N GLU A 271 -6.95 23.62 -10.80
CA GLU A 271 -7.24 24.82 -11.57
C GLU A 271 -6.35 25.91 -11.00
N ALA A 272 -5.34 26.28 -11.77
CA ALA A 272 -4.54 27.45 -11.51
C ALA A 272 -5.53 28.64 -11.38
N PRO A 273 -5.26 29.60 -10.49
CA PRO A 273 -6.13 30.75 -10.29
C PRO A 273 -6.50 31.40 -11.65
N PRO A 274 -7.77 31.81 -11.83
CA PRO A 274 -8.23 32.34 -13.11
C PRO A 274 -7.45 33.62 -13.42
N GLY A 275 -6.60 33.56 -14.45
CA GLY A 275 -5.68 34.63 -14.81
C GLY A 275 -4.43 34.21 -15.58
N GLN A 276 -4.15 32.92 -15.75
CA GLN A 276 -3.02 32.45 -16.55
C GLN A 276 -3.47 31.55 -17.71
N ALA A 277 -4.31 32.12 -18.58
CA ALA A 277 -4.53 31.59 -19.92
C ALA A 277 -3.85 32.54 -20.91
N SER A 278 -2.51 32.54 -20.95
CA SER A 278 -1.73 33.17 -22.02
C SER A 278 -0.23 32.88 -21.86
N ALA A 279 0.24 31.75 -22.38
CA ALA A 279 1.54 31.57 -23.04
C ALA A 279 1.77 30.09 -23.30
N VAL A 280 2.14 29.73 -24.53
CA VAL A 280 2.77 28.46 -24.83
C VAL A 280 4.08 28.41 -24.03
N GLU A 281 4.12 27.67 -22.91
CA GLU A 281 5.36 27.47 -22.16
C GLU A 281 6.24 26.47 -22.91
N VAL A 282 7.26 27.03 -23.57
CA VAL A 282 8.41 26.35 -24.15
C VAL A 282 9.27 25.77 -23.01
N GLY A 283 8.83 24.64 -22.44
CA GLY A 283 9.58 23.88 -21.44
C GLY A 283 10.32 22.68 -22.04
N ASP A 284 11.48 22.32 -21.49
CA ASP A 284 12.26 21.13 -21.86
C ASP A 284 11.32 19.90 -21.94
N PRO A 285 11.27 19.17 -23.07
CA PRO A 285 10.49 17.94 -23.20
C PRO A 285 10.70 16.94 -22.05
N PHE A 286 11.90 16.89 -21.46
CA PHE A 286 12.18 16.00 -20.32
C PHE A 286 11.39 16.38 -19.07
N ASP A 287 11.36 17.67 -18.72
CA ASP A 287 10.64 18.18 -17.55
C ASP A 287 9.12 18.04 -17.72
N ARG A 288 8.61 18.29 -18.95
CA ARG A 288 7.20 18.00 -19.30
C ARG A 288 6.86 16.53 -19.10
N GLY A 289 7.78 15.63 -19.44
CA GLY A 289 7.66 14.20 -19.22
C GLY A 289 7.58 13.85 -17.73
N LEU A 290 8.47 14.40 -16.90
CA LEU A 290 8.47 14.19 -15.45
C LEU A 290 7.17 14.71 -14.81
N ASP A 291 6.67 15.86 -15.26
CA ASP A 291 5.42 16.44 -14.80
C ASP A 291 4.20 15.58 -15.14
N ALA A 292 4.10 15.13 -16.39
CA ALA A 292 3.06 14.19 -16.81
C ALA A 292 3.16 12.87 -16.02
N TYR A 293 4.38 12.37 -15.80
CA TYR A 293 4.62 11.15 -15.02
C TYR A 293 4.17 11.29 -13.55
N ARG A 294 4.48 12.42 -12.91
CA ARG A 294 4.02 12.75 -11.55
C ARG A 294 2.50 12.77 -11.46
N ARG A 295 1.86 13.35 -12.47
CA ARG A 295 0.39 13.36 -12.61
C ARG A 295 -0.22 12.01 -12.95
N ALA A 296 0.57 10.96 -13.23
CA ALA A 296 0.08 9.66 -13.72
C ALA A 296 -0.54 9.69 -15.12
N ASP A 297 -0.23 10.71 -15.92
CA ASP A 297 -0.61 10.78 -17.33
C ASP A 297 0.44 10.06 -18.19
N TRP A 298 0.33 8.74 -18.24
CA TRP A 298 1.32 7.87 -18.90
C TRP A 298 1.45 8.10 -20.41
N PRO A 299 0.36 8.31 -21.18
CA PRO A 299 0.45 8.64 -22.60
C PRO A 299 1.19 9.96 -22.84
N ALA A 300 0.85 11.02 -22.10
CA ALA A 300 1.52 12.32 -22.25
C ALA A 300 2.99 12.25 -21.79
N ALA A 301 3.29 11.52 -20.71
CA ALA A 301 4.65 11.29 -20.26
C ALA A 301 5.48 10.54 -21.30
N ALA A 302 4.93 9.46 -21.87
CA ALA A 302 5.60 8.71 -22.92
C ALA A 302 5.89 9.56 -24.17
N GLU A 303 4.95 10.42 -24.58
CA GLU A 303 5.17 11.31 -25.72
C GLU A 303 6.25 12.37 -25.42
N ALA A 304 6.20 13.01 -24.26
CA ALA A 304 7.18 14.01 -23.86
C ALA A 304 8.60 13.40 -23.70
N PHE A 305 8.73 12.22 -23.10
CA PHE A 305 10.03 11.52 -23.02
C PHE A 305 10.53 11.03 -24.38
N ARG A 306 9.63 10.67 -25.31
CA ARG A 306 10.01 10.35 -26.70
C ARG A 306 10.58 11.58 -27.42
N GLN A 307 9.96 12.74 -27.23
CA GLN A 307 10.46 14.02 -27.74
C GLN A 307 11.83 14.38 -27.11
N ALA A 308 11.98 14.19 -25.79
CA ALA A 308 13.25 14.40 -25.10
C ALA A 308 14.37 13.47 -25.60
N ALA A 309 14.06 12.20 -25.84
CA ALA A 309 15.02 11.24 -26.38
C ALA A 309 15.44 11.57 -27.83
N ARG A 310 14.49 12.05 -28.66
CA ARG A 310 14.76 12.49 -30.04
C ARG A 310 15.61 13.75 -30.12
N ALA A 311 15.54 14.63 -29.12
CA ALA A 311 16.40 15.81 -29.03
C ALA A 311 17.90 15.45 -28.82
N ALA A 312 18.21 14.16 -28.57
CA ALA A 312 19.55 13.56 -28.66
C ALA A 312 20.67 14.25 -27.85
N GLY A 313 20.34 14.94 -26.76
CA GLY A 313 21.31 15.56 -25.84
C GLY A 313 21.76 14.64 -24.70
N ALA A 314 22.47 15.21 -23.72
CA ALA A 314 22.99 14.50 -22.53
C ALA A 314 21.93 13.74 -21.72
N ARG A 315 20.65 14.08 -21.88
CA ARG A 315 19.49 13.45 -21.22
C ARG A 315 18.85 12.31 -22.01
N ARG A 316 19.40 11.89 -23.16
CA ARG A 316 18.81 10.84 -24.02
C ARG A 316 18.55 9.53 -23.26
N ASP A 317 19.55 9.01 -22.57
CA ASP A 317 19.47 7.72 -21.86
C ASP A 317 18.49 7.77 -20.67
N PRO A 318 18.53 8.81 -19.80
CA PRO A 318 17.47 9.06 -18.83
C PRO A 318 16.07 9.19 -19.46
N ALA A 319 15.94 9.88 -20.60
CA ALA A 319 14.65 10.05 -21.28
C ALA A 319 14.10 8.72 -21.79
N LEU A 320 14.95 7.88 -22.38
CA LEU A 320 14.57 6.53 -22.81
C LEU A 320 14.20 5.63 -21.62
N LEU A 321 14.92 5.72 -20.50
CA LEU A 321 14.60 4.94 -19.31
C LEU A 321 13.20 5.32 -18.78
N ASN A 322 12.89 6.62 -18.74
CA ASN A 322 11.59 7.12 -18.32
C ASN A 322 10.47 6.84 -19.33
N LEU A 323 10.76 6.86 -20.63
CA LEU A 323 9.84 6.41 -21.67
C LEU A 323 9.45 4.95 -21.45
N GLY A 324 10.43 4.07 -21.22
CA GLY A 324 10.18 2.65 -20.91
C GLY A 324 9.30 2.49 -19.67
N LEU A 325 9.57 3.26 -18.61
CA LEU A 325 8.77 3.25 -17.39
C LEU A 325 7.33 3.74 -17.64
N ALA A 326 7.14 4.80 -18.42
CA ALA A 326 5.81 5.30 -18.77
C ALA A 326 5.03 4.27 -19.60
N LEU A 327 5.67 3.62 -20.56
CA LEU A 327 5.06 2.54 -21.36
C LEU A 327 4.70 1.32 -20.50
N TYR A 328 5.56 0.95 -19.56
CA TYR A 328 5.31 -0.13 -18.61
C TYR A 328 4.07 0.16 -17.75
N ARG A 329 3.95 1.39 -17.24
CA ARG A 329 2.80 1.87 -16.45
C ARG A 329 1.52 1.96 -17.28
N ALA A 330 1.64 2.29 -18.57
CA ALA A 330 0.54 2.25 -19.52
C ALA A 330 0.12 0.83 -19.94
N GLY A 331 0.78 -0.22 -19.43
CA GLY A 331 0.50 -1.61 -19.79
C GLY A 331 1.05 -2.04 -21.16
N ARG A 332 1.82 -1.19 -21.85
CA ARG A 332 2.44 -1.47 -23.15
C ARG A 332 3.76 -2.23 -22.95
N LEU A 333 3.69 -3.43 -22.38
CA LEU A 333 4.85 -4.18 -21.89
C LEU A 333 5.89 -4.51 -22.98
N ALA A 334 5.46 -4.89 -24.19
CA ALA A 334 6.38 -5.18 -25.29
C ALA A 334 7.18 -3.95 -25.73
N ALA A 335 6.51 -2.80 -25.91
CA ALA A 335 7.18 -1.55 -26.26
C ALA A 335 8.10 -1.05 -25.13
N ALA A 336 7.72 -1.25 -23.87
CA ALA A 336 8.57 -0.93 -22.73
C ALA A 336 9.84 -1.81 -22.71
N GLU A 337 9.67 -3.12 -22.96
CA GLU A 337 10.79 -4.07 -23.01
C GLU A 337 11.77 -3.77 -24.15
N ASP A 338 11.28 -3.38 -25.33
CA ASP A 338 12.13 -2.95 -26.45
C ASP A 338 13.01 -1.74 -26.06
N VAL A 339 12.42 -0.73 -25.42
CA VAL A 339 13.13 0.46 -24.95
C VAL A 339 14.18 0.10 -23.89
N PHE A 340 13.82 -0.71 -22.90
CA PHE A 340 14.76 -1.15 -21.88
C PHE A 340 15.86 -2.05 -22.44
N GLY A 341 15.55 -2.90 -23.43
CA GLY A 341 16.51 -3.75 -24.11
C GLY A 341 17.61 -2.96 -24.78
N GLY A 342 17.27 -1.84 -25.42
CA GLY A 342 18.23 -0.91 -26.03
C GLY A 342 19.15 -0.21 -25.01
N LEU A 343 18.69 -0.04 -23.76
CA LEU A 343 19.46 0.61 -22.69
C LEU A 343 20.27 -0.37 -21.83
N GLY A 344 20.14 -1.68 -22.00
CA GLY A 344 20.81 -2.66 -21.14
C GLY A 344 22.35 -2.65 -21.22
N GLN A 345 22.92 -1.92 -22.18
CA GLN A 345 24.35 -1.68 -22.33
C GLN A 345 24.69 -0.17 -22.29
N ALA A 346 23.83 0.66 -21.68
CA ALA A 346 24.07 2.09 -21.56
C ALA A 346 25.41 2.39 -20.87
N PRO A 347 26.14 3.45 -21.29
CA PRO A 347 27.44 3.82 -20.71
C PRO A 347 27.36 4.10 -19.21
N ASP A 348 26.25 4.70 -18.74
CA ASP A 348 25.97 4.85 -17.32
C ASP A 348 25.50 3.51 -16.72
N PRO A 349 26.28 2.90 -15.81
CA PRO A 349 25.93 1.61 -15.23
C PRO A 349 24.63 1.64 -14.44
N LEU A 350 24.23 2.80 -13.90
CA LEU A 350 22.98 2.94 -13.17
C LEU A 350 21.78 2.88 -14.11
N VAL A 351 21.87 3.53 -15.28
CA VAL A 351 20.85 3.43 -16.34
C VAL A 351 20.79 2.01 -16.88
N GLY A 352 21.93 1.39 -17.18
CA GLY A 352 21.99 0.03 -17.70
C GLY A 352 21.41 -1.00 -16.73
N ALA A 353 21.77 -0.92 -15.44
CA ALA A 353 21.22 -1.81 -14.42
C ALA A 353 19.71 -1.61 -14.22
N ALA A 354 19.24 -0.35 -14.20
CA ALA A 354 17.82 -0.03 -14.06
C ALA A 354 17.01 -0.50 -15.27
N ALA A 355 17.55 -0.40 -16.49
CA ALA A 355 16.93 -0.91 -17.69
C ALA A 355 16.82 -2.44 -17.67
N LEU A 356 17.88 -3.15 -17.30
CA LEU A 356 17.86 -4.61 -17.15
C LEU A 356 16.86 -5.09 -16.10
N LEU A 357 16.78 -4.40 -14.96
CA LEU A 357 15.78 -4.67 -13.93
C LEU A 357 14.36 -4.53 -14.49
N ASN A 358 14.07 -3.44 -15.19
CA ASN A 358 12.72 -3.17 -15.70
C ASN A 358 12.35 -4.04 -16.91
N ALA A 359 13.30 -4.41 -17.77
CA ALA A 359 13.10 -5.44 -18.79
C ALA A 359 12.75 -6.79 -18.15
N GLY A 360 13.40 -7.14 -17.04
CA GLY A 360 13.05 -8.30 -16.23
C GLY A 360 11.61 -8.21 -15.68
N ASN A 361 11.18 -7.03 -15.23
CA ASN A 361 9.80 -6.81 -14.78
C ASN A 361 8.77 -7.00 -15.90
N CYS A 362 9.08 -6.58 -17.14
CA CYS A 362 8.24 -6.87 -18.32
C CYS A 362 8.10 -8.38 -18.55
N ALA A 363 9.24 -9.09 -18.62
CA ALA A 363 9.28 -10.53 -18.82
C ALA A 363 8.50 -11.28 -17.74
N TYR A 364 8.69 -10.90 -16.48
CA TYR A 364 8.01 -11.48 -15.33
C TYR A 364 6.48 -11.31 -15.41
N ARG A 365 6.00 -10.11 -15.78
CA ARG A 365 4.55 -9.87 -15.96
C ARG A 365 3.94 -10.64 -17.11
N THR A 366 4.73 -10.98 -18.12
CA THR A 366 4.32 -11.83 -19.25
C THR A 366 4.58 -13.33 -19.01
N ALA A 367 4.84 -13.73 -17.76
CA ALA A 367 5.12 -15.11 -17.36
C ALA A 367 6.35 -15.78 -18.01
N ARG A 368 7.27 -15.01 -18.58
CA ARG A 368 8.58 -15.48 -19.08
C ARG A 368 9.60 -15.44 -17.96
N TRP A 369 9.43 -16.33 -16.97
CA TRP A 369 10.19 -16.26 -15.70
C TRP A 369 11.68 -16.56 -15.87
N ASP A 370 12.06 -17.45 -16.79
CA ASP A 370 13.47 -17.75 -17.09
C ASP A 370 14.20 -16.53 -17.69
N GLU A 371 13.56 -15.84 -18.64
CA GLU A 371 14.10 -14.59 -19.19
C GLU A 371 14.20 -13.50 -18.13
N ALA A 372 13.17 -13.37 -17.28
CA ALA A 372 13.16 -12.43 -16.18
C ALA A 372 14.34 -12.69 -15.22
N MET A 373 14.56 -13.97 -14.86
CA MET A 373 15.66 -14.40 -14.02
C MET A 373 17.02 -14.01 -14.62
N GLY A 374 17.24 -14.25 -15.93
CA GLY A 374 18.46 -13.87 -16.62
C GLY A 374 18.70 -12.36 -16.62
N ARG A 375 17.65 -11.56 -16.82
CA ARG A 375 17.72 -10.09 -16.82
C ARG A 375 18.03 -9.53 -15.42
N TYR A 376 17.40 -10.05 -14.37
CA TYR A 376 17.72 -9.65 -12.99
C TYR A 376 19.15 -10.01 -12.59
N ALA A 377 19.62 -11.21 -12.94
CA ALA A 377 21.00 -11.63 -12.64
C ALA A 377 22.03 -10.72 -13.31
N ARG A 378 21.79 -10.30 -14.56
CA ARG A 378 22.63 -9.33 -15.26
C ARG A 378 22.61 -7.95 -14.58
N ALA A 379 21.44 -7.47 -14.16
CA ALA A 379 21.33 -6.20 -13.42
C ALA A 379 22.14 -6.23 -12.11
N VAL A 380 22.09 -7.34 -11.36
CA VAL A 380 22.93 -7.53 -10.15
C VAL A 380 24.41 -7.50 -10.49
N GLY A 381 24.82 -8.14 -11.59
CA GLY A 381 26.20 -8.14 -12.06
C GLY A 381 26.72 -6.74 -12.40
N VAL A 382 25.93 -5.94 -13.12
CA VAL A 382 26.28 -4.54 -13.44
C VAL A 382 26.48 -3.71 -12.16
N CYS A 383 25.58 -3.84 -11.18
CA CYS A 383 25.73 -3.11 -9.91
C CYS A 383 26.90 -3.59 -9.04
N ALA A 384 27.34 -4.84 -9.18
CA ALA A 384 28.42 -5.41 -8.37
C ALA A 384 29.81 -5.03 -8.88
N GLY A 385 29.95 -4.69 -10.17
CA GLY A 385 31.23 -4.41 -10.82
C GLY A 385 31.68 -2.94 -10.77
N VAL A 386 30.92 -2.04 -10.16
CA VAL A 386 31.13 -0.59 -10.28
C VAL A 386 31.47 0.04 -8.93
N CYS A 387 32.59 0.75 -8.87
CA CYS A 387 32.92 1.66 -7.78
C CYS A 387 32.63 3.09 -8.25
N ALA A 388 31.54 3.70 -7.75
CA ALA A 388 31.12 5.05 -8.12
C ALA A 388 31.12 5.99 -6.89
N PRO A 389 31.41 7.29 -7.06
CA PRO A 389 31.33 8.25 -5.97
C PRO A 389 29.88 8.67 -5.67
N GLY A 390 29.59 8.98 -4.40
CA GLY A 390 28.41 9.74 -3.97
C GLY A 390 27.03 9.12 -4.30
N GLN A 391 26.18 9.90 -4.98
CA GLN A 391 24.76 9.59 -5.25
C GLN A 391 24.56 8.40 -6.21
N GLN A 392 25.47 8.19 -7.16
CA GLN A 392 25.39 7.09 -8.13
C GLN A 392 25.59 5.73 -7.44
N GLN A 393 26.44 5.67 -6.41
CA GLN A 393 26.63 4.49 -5.55
C GLN A 393 25.34 4.12 -4.79
N ALA A 394 24.57 5.12 -4.33
CA ALA A 394 23.30 4.90 -3.63
C ALA A 394 22.22 4.35 -4.58
N GLY A 395 22.12 4.91 -5.78
CA GLY A 395 21.22 4.40 -6.82
C GLY A 395 21.54 2.96 -7.24
N LEU A 396 22.83 2.64 -7.42
CA LEU A 396 23.27 1.29 -7.77
C LEU A 396 22.96 0.26 -6.68
N ARG A 397 23.09 0.63 -5.40
CA ARG A 397 22.70 -0.23 -4.27
C ARG A 397 21.20 -0.52 -4.25
N GLU A 398 20.37 0.49 -4.53
CA GLU A 398 18.92 0.34 -4.59
C GLU A 398 18.48 -0.57 -5.74
N VAL A 399 18.99 -0.31 -6.95
CA VAL A 399 18.71 -1.15 -8.13
C VAL A 399 19.16 -2.59 -7.89
N ARG A 400 20.32 -2.79 -7.26
CA ARG A 400 20.83 -4.12 -6.90
C ARG A 400 19.91 -4.84 -5.93
N ALA A 401 19.49 -4.19 -4.85
CA ALA A 401 18.61 -4.80 -3.84
C ALA A 401 17.28 -5.27 -4.48
N ARG A 402 16.70 -4.44 -5.34
CA ARG A 402 15.47 -4.78 -6.09
C ARG A 402 15.69 -5.92 -7.09
N ALA A 403 16.82 -5.92 -7.79
CA ALA A 403 17.15 -7.00 -8.73
C ALA A 403 17.40 -8.33 -8.03
N GLU A 404 18.14 -8.35 -6.91
CA GLU A 404 18.37 -9.56 -6.11
C GLU A 404 17.07 -10.14 -5.56
N HIS A 405 16.17 -9.26 -5.14
CA HIS A 405 14.86 -9.65 -4.69
C HIS A 405 13.99 -10.24 -5.82
N ASN A 406 13.84 -9.52 -6.94
CA ASN A 406 13.03 -9.99 -8.05
C ASN A 406 13.60 -11.28 -8.66
N LEU A 407 14.92 -11.46 -8.60
CA LEU A 407 15.58 -12.71 -8.94
C LEU A 407 15.12 -13.88 -8.05
N ALA A 408 15.00 -13.67 -6.74
CA ALA A 408 14.49 -14.68 -5.82
C ALA A 408 13.02 -15.04 -6.11
N LEU A 409 12.18 -14.05 -6.47
CA LEU A 409 10.80 -14.29 -6.90
C LEU A 409 10.71 -15.08 -8.19
N ALA A 410 11.49 -14.70 -9.22
CA ALA A 410 11.53 -15.40 -10.49
C ALA A 410 11.98 -16.86 -10.30
N ARG A 411 13.02 -17.10 -9.49
CA ARG A 411 13.48 -18.45 -9.14
C ARG A 411 12.37 -19.30 -8.52
N ARG A 412 11.62 -18.75 -7.55
CA ARG A 412 10.49 -19.46 -6.93
C ARG A 412 9.41 -19.84 -7.94
N ARG A 413 9.13 -18.97 -8.91
CA ARG A 413 8.13 -19.23 -9.96
C ARG A 413 8.58 -20.29 -10.96
N VAL A 414 9.87 -20.34 -11.28
CA VAL A 414 10.45 -21.39 -12.13
C VAL A 414 10.44 -22.74 -11.39
N THR A 415 10.81 -22.77 -10.10
CA THR A 415 10.85 -24.02 -9.32
C THR A 415 9.48 -24.53 -8.90
N HIS A 416 8.52 -23.63 -8.69
CA HIS A 416 7.15 -23.94 -8.31
C HIS A 416 6.18 -23.18 -9.22
N PRO A 417 6.00 -23.66 -10.47
CA PRO A 417 5.01 -23.06 -11.36
C PRO A 417 3.62 -23.23 -10.74
N PRO A 418 2.74 -22.20 -10.83
CA PRO A 418 1.36 -22.33 -10.38
C PRO A 418 0.70 -23.52 -11.08
N LEU A 419 -0.10 -24.28 -10.33
CA LEU A 419 -0.86 -25.42 -10.88
C LEU A 419 -1.65 -24.96 -12.11
N PRO A 420 -1.62 -25.71 -13.22
CA PRO A 420 -2.48 -25.40 -14.35
C PRO A 420 -3.92 -25.37 -13.86
N GLY A 421 -4.61 -24.26 -14.13
CA GLY A 421 -6.07 -24.22 -13.97
C GLY A 421 -6.72 -25.33 -14.78
N PRO A 422 -7.96 -25.73 -14.46
CA PRO A 422 -8.64 -26.83 -15.13
C PRO A 422 -8.54 -26.68 -16.67
N ALA A 423 -8.07 -27.74 -17.32
CA ALA A 423 -7.78 -27.79 -18.74
C ALA A 423 -9.03 -27.43 -19.56
N GLY A 424 -8.99 -26.25 -20.20
CA GLY A 424 -10.11 -25.73 -20.96
C GLY A 424 -9.95 -24.24 -21.25
N GLY A 425 -8.87 -23.88 -21.95
CA GLY A 425 -8.66 -22.51 -22.40
C GLY A 425 -7.19 -22.24 -22.67
N THR A 426 -6.80 -22.33 -23.94
CA THR A 426 -5.69 -21.51 -24.43
C THR A 426 -5.88 -20.08 -23.92
N PRO A 427 -4.83 -19.35 -23.51
CA PRO A 427 -4.95 -17.94 -23.18
C PRO A 427 -5.25 -17.17 -24.47
N GLN A 428 -6.53 -17.13 -24.85
CA GLN A 428 -7.02 -16.12 -25.78
C GLN A 428 -6.81 -14.77 -25.09
N ALA A 429 -6.01 -13.93 -25.74
CA ALA A 429 -6.01 -12.51 -25.48
C ALA A 429 -7.46 -12.04 -25.51
N HIS A 430 -8.02 -11.70 -24.35
CA HIS A 430 -9.29 -11.01 -24.26
C HIS A 430 -9.11 -9.59 -24.82
N THR A 431 -9.18 -9.47 -26.14
CA THR A 431 -9.67 -8.28 -26.80
C THR A 431 -11.15 -8.17 -26.44
N GLY A 432 -11.48 -7.40 -25.41
CA GLY A 432 -12.86 -7.02 -25.13
C GLY A 432 -13.40 -6.22 -26.31
N ARG A 433 -14.30 -6.82 -27.09
CA ARG A 433 -15.21 -6.13 -27.99
C ARG A 433 -16.20 -5.32 -27.13
N GLY A 434 -15.97 -4.03 -27.05
CA GLY A 434 -17.00 -2.99 -26.93
C GLY A 434 -17.01 -2.22 -28.25
N GLU A 435 -18.18 -1.79 -28.70
CA GLU A 435 -18.51 -1.48 -30.09
C GLU A 435 -17.77 -0.25 -30.68
N GLY A 436 -17.32 -0.40 -31.92
CA GLY A 436 -17.56 0.54 -33.01
C GLY A 436 -17.14 2.01 -32.87
N ALA A 437 -15.84 2.29 -32.87
CA ALA A 437 -15.28 3.45 -33.58
C ALA A 437 -13.85 3.13 -34.02
N ALA A 438 -13.66 2.97 -35.33
CA ALA A 438 -12.34 2.79 -35.92
C ALA A 438 -11.49 4.05 -35.68
N LEU A 439 -10.38 3.90 -34.95
CA LEU A 439 -9.28 4.85 -34.94
C LEU A 439 -8.06 4.17 -35.58
N PRO A 440 -7.39 4.81 -36.55
CA PRO A 440 -6.29 4.22 -37.29
C PRO A 440 -5.00 4.21 -36.46
N GLY A 441 -4.14 3.21 -36.65
CA GLY A 441 -2.73 3.30 -36.27
C GLY A 441 -2.14 2.08 -35.54
N ALA A 442 -1.91 1.00 -36.27
CA ALA A 442 -0.96 -0.05 -35.89
C ALA A 442 0.49 0.40 -36.17
N GLU A 443 0.90 1.57 -35.65
CA GLU A 443 2.18 2.22 -35.98
C GLU A 443 3.16 2.38 -34.80
N GLY A 444 2.78 1.97 -33.58
CA GLY A 444 3.61 2.20 -32.39
C GLY A 444 4.90 1.37 -32.28
N GLY A 445 5.08 0.32 -33.09
CA GLY A 445 6.25 -0.59 -33.03
C GLY A 445 7.41 -0.22 -33.96
N ARG A 446 7.15 0.53 -35.04
CA ARG A 446 8.22 1.04 -35.93
C ARG A 446 8.89 2.29 -35.33
N ASP A 447 8.08 3.17 -34.75
CA ASP A 447 8.49 4.49 -34.27
C ASP A 447 9.42 4.47 -33.01
N VAL A 448 9.46 3.35 -32.28
CA VAL A 448 10.39 3.13 -31.14
C VAL A 448 11.78 2.74 -31.62
N ARG A 449 11.88 1.98 -32.72
CA ARG A 449 13.18 1.57 -33.29
C ARG A 449 13.94 2.76 -33.86
N ASP A 450 13.24 3.74 -34.44
CA ASP A 450 13.84 4.94 -35.02
C ASP A 450 14.50 5.86 -33.98
N VAL A 451 14.04 5.84 -32.72
CA VAL A 451 14.67 6.59 -31.61
C VAL A 451 15.93 5.90 -31.09
N LEU A 452 16.00 4.57 -31.19
CA LEU A 452 17.14 3.78 -30.72
C LEU A 452 18.34 3.85 -31.70
N THR A 453 18.11 4.11 -32.99
CA THR A 453 19.15 4.06 -34.04
C THR A 453 19.87 5.39 -34.33
N GLY A 454 19.46 6.51 -33.73
CA GLY A 454 20.13 7.81 -33.93
C GLY A 454 21.58 7.82 -33.43
N SER A 455 22.53 8.03 -34.34
CA SER A 455 23.99 8.09 -34.08
C SER A 455 24.38 9.34 -33.29
N ALA A 456 25.22 9.18 -32.26
CA ALA A 456 25.73 10.26 -31.41
C ALA A 456 27.04 10.83 -31.97
N ALA A 457 27.11 12.15 -32.16
CA ALA A 457 28.36 12.87 -32.39
C ALA A 457 28.65 13.80 -31.20
N GLY A 458 29.76 13.48 -30.51
CA GLY A 458 30.62 14.32 -29.67
C GLY A 458 30.04 15.46 -28.83
N SER A 459 30.04 15.28 -27.51
CA SER A 459 30.60 16.24 -26.53
C SER A 459 30.65 15.59 -25.14
N GLU A 460 31.76 15.74 -24.43
CA GLU A 460 31.95 15.20 -23.07
C GLU A 460 30.96 15.82 -22.07
N PRO A 461 30.39 15.04 -21.12
CA PRO A 461 29.37 15.54 -20.21
C PRO A 461 29.94 16.04 -18.88
N ASP A 462 29.35 17.12 -18.37
CA ASP A 462 29.50 17.58 -17.00
C ASP A 462 28.63 16.69 -16.07
N GLY A 463 29.27 15.86 -15.23
CA GLY A 463 28.66 14.69 -14.57
C GLY A 463 27.64 14.97 -13.44
N ALA A 464 27.39 16.24 -13.11
CA ALA A 464 26.60 16.63 -11.94
C ALA A 464 25.09 16.81 -12.19
N GLU A 465 24.67 17.13 -13.43
CA GLU A 465 23.24 17.33 -13.75
C GLU A 465 22.50 16.01 -14.04
N GLY A 466 23.12 15.11 -14.82
CA GLY A 466 22.51 13.81 -15.16
C GLY A 466 22.24 12.92 -13.93
N THR A 467 23.08 13.02 -12.89
CA THR A 467 22.91 12.27 -11.63
C THR A 467 21.78 12.82 -10.76
N ARG A 468 21.51 14.13 -10.79
CA ARG A 468 20.34 14.73 -10.11
C ARG A 468 19.02 14.28 -10.74
N ASP A 469 18.95 14.28 -12.06
CA ASP A 469 17.74 13.84 -12.77
C ASP A 469 17.49 12.34 -12.58
N LEU A 470 18.54 11.50 -12.61
CA LEU A 470 18.42 10.07 -12.35
C LEU A 470 18.03 9.74 -10.90
N SER A 471 18.45 10.56 -9.92
CA SER A 471 17.99 10.45 -8.54
C SER A 471 16.50 10.83 -8.38
N ALA A 472 16.02 11.82 -9.14
CA ALA A 472 14.60 12.17 -9.20
C ALA A 472 13.77 11.06 -9.86
N VAL A 473 14.33 10.39 -10.87
CA VAL A 473 13.76 9.22 -11.55
C VAL A 473 13.65 8.02 -10.62
N LEU A 474 14.74 7.66 -9.92
CA LEU A 474 14.71 6.58 -8.92
C LEU A 474 13.78 6.92 -7.75
N ALA A 475 13.71 8.19 -7.33
CA ALA A 475 12.76 8.64 -6.32
C ALA A 475 11.30 8.63 -6.81
N ALA A 476 11.03 8.83 -8.10
CA ALA A 476 9.70 8.72 -8.69
C ALA A 476 9.26 7.25 -8.85
N VAL A 477 10.20 6.36 -9.21
CA VAL A 477 10.01 4.91 -9.27
C VAL A 477 9.84 4.31 -7.87
N ALA A 478 10.66 4.70 -6.90
CA ALA A 478 10.55 4.28 -5.50
C ALA A 478 9.24 4.74 -4.84
N ARG A 479 8.64 5.83 -5.31
CA ARG A 479 7.35 6.34 -4.81
C ARG A 479 6.12 5.59 -5.34
N ARG A 480 6.23 4.70 -6.32
CA ARG A 480 5.07 4.00 -6.92
C ARG A 480 5.29 2.53 -7.31
N ASP A 481 6.50 1.95 -7.23
CA ASP A 481 6.74 0.50 -7.40
C ASP A 481 6.78 -0.17 -6.03
N THR A 482 5.61 -0.45 -5.46
CA THR A 482 5.50 -1.34 -4.30
C THR A 482 5.21 -2.76 -4.75
N GLY A 483 6.19 -3.65 -4.52
CA GLY A 483 5.98 -5.09 -4.46
C GLY A 483 7.24 -5.92 -4.76
N PRO A 484 7.46 -7.05 -4.06
CA PRO A 484 7.59 -7.12 -2.60
C PRO A 484 8.92 -7.76 -2.17
N VAL A 485 9.88 -7.01 -1.60
CA VAL A 485 11.17 -7.60 -1.16
C VAL A 485 11.02 -8.66 -0.07
N LEU A 486 11.27 -9.94 -0.40
CA LEU A 486 11.26 -11.07 0.52
C LEU A 486 12.50 -11.97 0.34
N ALA A 487 13.25 -12.01 1.43
CA ALA A 487 13.98 -13.14 2.02
C ALA A 487 15.23 -13.70 1.30
N ARG A 488 16.40 -13.33 1.83
CA ARG A 488 17.56 -14.23 1.89
C ARG A 488 17.49 -15.07 3.17
N SER A 489 17.28 -16.37 3.01
CA SER A 489 17.69 -17.41 3.97
C SER A 489 19.14 -17.83 3.66
N GLN A 490 19.98 -17.92 4.69
CA GLN A 490 21.33 -18.54 4.69
C GLN A 490 21.25 -20.06 4.40
N PRO A 491 22.35 -20.85 4.21
CA PRO A 491 23.32 -21.27 5.27
C PRO A 491 24.73 -21.71 4.69
N PRO A 492 25.66 -22.45 5.39
CA PRO A 492 25.69 -22.94 6.77
C PRO A 492 26.96 -22.68 7.62
N ALA A 493 26.77 -22.99 8.90
CA ALA A 493 27.63 -23.18 10.09
C ALA A 493 29.14 -23.43 9.95
N VAL A 494 29.91 -22.91 10.92
CA VAL A 494 30.88 -23.66 11.76
C VAL A 494 31.03 -22.99 13.15
N GLY A 495 30.76 -23.75 14.21
CA GLY A 495 31.61 -23.88 15.41
C GLY A 495 31.54 -22.85 16.55
N GLY A 496 31.07 -23.30 17.73
CA GLY A 496 31.85 -23.12 18.96
C GLY A 496 31.20 -22.41 20.16
N ARG A 497 30.70 -23.25 21.08
CA ARG A 497 30.83 -23.18 22.56
C ARG A 497 30.17 -22.04 23.38
N ARG A 498 29.34 -22.52 24.34
CA ARG A 498 29.17 -22.14 25.78
C ARG A 498 28.82 -20.67 26.07
N TRP A 499 27.82 -20.30 26.89
CA TRP A 499 27.19 -20.89 28.08
C TRP A 499 25.71 -20.50 28.11
#